data_AF-A0A9W6UH98-F1
#
_entry.id   AF-A0A9W6UH98-F1
#
_cell.length_a   1.000
_cell.length_b   1.000
_cell.length_c   1.000
_cell.angle_alpha   90.00
_cell.angle_beta   90.00
_cell.angle_gamma   90.00
#
_symmetry.space_group_name_H-M   'P 1'
#
loop_
_entity.id
_entity.type
_entity.pdbx_description
1 polymer ?
#
loop_
_entity_poly.entity_id
_entity_poly.type
_entity_poly.pdbx_seq_one_letter_code
_entity_poly.pdbx_strand_id
1 'polypeptide(L)'
;MQRHTDTAARRGRDTARPAHSRGVVGAALRLFAEHGFEATTMDDIAVAAGVSRSTLFRRFGSKDDVLFADQDELVEEIGALLTESGEEPVAAVCAAARMVLRGYTTDPDVALARYQLVRAHTGLRDREIAMSARYQALFTQHLSRGHTDARTLLAAEVLAAAVIAAHNHVLRGWLRTPGETGAAVAQRLEEALSFVTEELAGSLRAAASGRSRPSGPEGAVLVAVYPAGASGGEVLAKVRAALEAGGPQQLQ
;
A
#
# COMPACT_ATOMS: atom_id res chain seq x y z
N MET A 1 -31.09 62.69 -1.13
CA MET A 1 -31.96 61.87 -0.28
C MET A 1 -32.08 60.49 -0.92
N GLN A 2 -31.68 59.47 -0.17
CA GLN A 2 -31.76 58.02 -0.35
C GLN A 2 -31.57 57.37 -1.74
N ARG A 3 -30.35 56.83 -1.93
CA ARG A 3 -30.11 55.57 -2.66
C ARG A 3 -30.40 54.43 -1.67
N HIS A 4 -31.43 53.62 -1.91
CA HIS A 4 -31.71 52.37 -1.19
C HIS A 4 -31.60 51.22 -2.21
N THR A 5 -30.45 50.56 -2.28
CA THR A 5 -30.21 49.21 -1.76
C THR A 5 -30.94 48.11 -2.54
N ASP A 6 -30.39 47.76 -3.71
CA ASP A 6 -30.66 46.49 -4.40
C ASP A 6 -29.42 45.58 -4.38
N THR A 7 -28.76 45.53 -3.21
CA THR A 7 -27.52 44.76 -2.99
C THR A 7 -27.78 43.47 -2.19
N ALA A 8 -29.03 43.11 -1.92
CA ALA A 8 -29.37 42.10 -0.91
C ALA A 8 -29.70 40.69 -1.43
N ALA A 9 -29.73 40.43 -2.74
CA ALA A 9 -30.14 39.12 -3.29
C ALA A 9 -29.00 38.22 -3.80
N ARG A 10 -27.75 38.46 -3.37
CA ARG A 10 -26.57 37.75 -3.93
C ARG A 10 -25.51 37.29 -2.91
N ARG A 11 -25.90 37.11 -1.64
CA ARG A 11 -25.04 36.52 -0.60
C ARG A 11 -25.71 35.27 -0.04
N GLY A 12 -25.01 34.14 -0.11
CA GLY A 12 -25.51 32.86 0.40
C GLY A 12 -25.40 31.68 -0.56
N ARG A 13 -24.60 31.75 -1.64
CA ARG A 13 -23.93 30.52 -2.09
C ARG A 13 -22.70 30.37 -1.21
N ASP A 14 -22.91 29.87 0.00
CA ASP A 14 -21.87 29.14 0.71
C ASP A 14 -21.47 28.00 -0.24
N THR A 15 -20.41 28.23 -0.98
CA THR A 15 -19.69 27.18 -1.70
C THR A 15 -19.14 26.29 -0.60
N ALA A 16 -19.96 25.32 -0.19
CA ALA A 16 -19.58 24.22 0.68
C ALA A 16 -18.23 23.72 0.17
N ARG A 17 -17.20 23.90 0.99
CA ARG A 17 -15.87 23.36 0.72
C ARG A 17 -16.07 21.90 0.32
N PRO A 18 -15.57 21.44 -0.84
CA PRO A 18 -15.76 20.06 -1.24
C PRO A 18 -15.31 19.17 -0.08
N ALA A 19 -16.24 18.35 0.40
CA ALA A 19 -16.01 17.44 1.50
C ALA A 19 -14.77 16.62 1.15
N HIS A 20 -13.63 16.89 1.77
CA HIS A 20 -12.49 16.01 1.58
C HIS A 20 -12.87 14.67 2.19
N SER A 21 -12.70 13.56 1.47
CA SER A 21 -13.15 12.25 1.94
C SER A 21 -12.56 11.94 3.32
N ARG A 22 -11.31 12.33 3.59
CA ARG A 22 -10.70 12.26 4.94
C ARG A 22 -11.53 12.94 6.04
N GLY A 23 -12.10 14.12 5.77
CA GLY A 23 -12.95 14.82 6.74
C GLY A 23 -14.26 14.09 7.02
N VAL A 24 -14.87 13.52 5.98
CA VAL A 24 -16.11 12.74 6.08
C VAL A 24 -15.86 11.42 6.81
N VAL A 25 -14.81 10.70 6.43
CA VAL A 25 -14.35 9.46 7.10
C VAL A 25 -14.13 9.71 8.58
N GLY A 26 -13.39 10.78 8.94
CA GLY A 26 -13.13 11.13 10.33
C GLY A 26 -14.40 11.44 11.11
N ALA A 27 -15.38 12.12 10.50
CA ALA A 27 -16.69 12.36 11.11
C ALA A 27 -17.48 11.06 11.32
N ALA A 28 -17.48 10.18 10.32
CA ALA A 28 -18.16 8.90 10.39
C ALA A 28 -17.56 7.99 11.48
N LEU A 29 -16.22 7.88 11.54
CA LEU A 29 -15.54 7.07 12.56
C LEU A 29 -15.82 7.56 13.98
N ARG A 30 -15.89 8.89 14.21
CA ARG A 30 -16.30 9.43 15.51
C ARG A 30 -17.73 9.02 15.87
N LEU A 31 -18.68 9.16 14.95
CA LEU A 31 -20.06 8.72 15.17
C LEU A 31 -20.17 7.22 15.42
N PHE A 32 -19.40 6.40 14.69
CA PHE A 32 -19.37 4.96 14.91
C PHE A 32 -18.79 4.59 16.28
N ALA A 33 -17.82 5.34 16.78
CA ALA A 33 -17.29 5.15 18.13
C ALA A 33 -18.27 5.58 19.22
N GLU A 34 -19.02 6.67 19.01
CA GLU A 34 -19.97 7.23 19.97
C GLU A 34 -21.29 6.47 20.04
N HIS A 35 -21.87 6.12 18.89
CA HIS A 35 -23.22 5.57 18.78
C HIS A 35 -23.24 4.10 18.33
N GLY A 36 -22.11 3.57 17.88
CA GLY A 36 -22.03 2.27 17.23
C GLY A 36 -22.27 2.35 15.73
N PHE A 37 -21.66 1.42 15.00
CA PHE A 37 -21.73 1.35 13.54
C PHE A 37 -23.15 1.13 13.01
N GLU A 38 -23.93 0.27 13.65
CA GLU A 38 -25.29 -0.04 13.19
C GLU A 38 -26.32 1.06 13.47
N ALA A 39 -26.16 1.78 14.58
CA ALA A 39 -27.07 2.86 14.94
C ALA A 39 -26.81 4.17 14.17
N THR A 40 -25.63 4.31 13.55
CA THR A 40 -25.26 5.51 12.80
C THR A 40 -25.81 5.47 11.38
N THR A 41 -26.50 6.54 10.98
CA THR A 41 -27.07 6.69 9.64
C THR A 41 -26.23 7.60 8.74
N MET A 42 -26.46 7.51 7.43
CA MET A 42 -25.89 8.47 6.46
C MET A 42 -26.34 9.91 6.71
N ASP A 43 -27.50 10.13 7.34
CA ASP A 43 -27.96 11.48 7.69
C ASP A 43 -27.13 12.06 8.82
N ASP A 44 -26.83 11.25 9.85
CA ASP A 44 -25.99 11.65 10.97
C ASP A 44 -24.58 12.03 10.46
N ILE A 45 -24.03 11.22 9.55
CA ILE A 45 -22.73 11.48 8.92
C ILE A 45 -22.78 12.79 8.11
N ALA A 46 -23.85 13.02 7.34
CA ALA A 46 -23.98 14.24 6.54
C ALA A 46 -24.00 15.49 7.43
N VAL A 47 -24.77 15.46 8.53
CA VAL A 47 -24.83 16.54 9.52
C VAL A 47 -23.46 16.75 10.16
N ALA A 48 -22.82 15.70 10.64
CA ALA A 48 -21.51 15.79 11.31
C ALA A 48 -20.39 16.26 10.38
N ALA A 49 -20.45 15.93 9.09
CA ALA A 49 -19.48 16.34 8.08
C ALA A 49 -19.79 17.72 7.45
N GLY A 50 -20.91 18.36 7.81
CA GLY A 50 -21.30 19.67 7.27
C GLY A 50 -21.65 19.64 5.78
N VAL A 51 -22.23 18.54 5.29
CA VAL A 51 -22.60 18.35 3.87
C VAL A 51 -24.09 18.01 3.74
N SER A 52 -24.67 18.30 2.58
CA SER A 52 -26.05 17.86 2.32
C SER A 52 -26.13 16.33 2.15
N ARG A 53 -27.22 15.73 2.65
CA ARG A 53 -27.54 14.31 2.44
C ARG A 53 -27.38 13.88 0.98
N SER A 54 -27.97 14.65 0.05
CA SER A 54 -27.89 14.37 -1.39
C SER A 54 -26.45 14.32 -1.89
N THR A 55 -25.57 15.20 -1.38
CA THR A 55 -24.15 15.21 -1.78
C THR A 55 -23.40 14.01 -1.21
N LEU A 56 -23.67 13.64 0.04
CA LEU A 56 -23.06 12.48 0.67
C LEU A 56 -23.44 11.18 -0.06
N PHE A 57 -24.74 10.94 -0.25
CA PHE A 57 -25.23 9.74 -0.94
C PHE A 57 -24.77 9.68 -2.39
N ARG A 58 -24.74 10.80 -3.12
CA ARG A 58 -24.23 10.82 -4.50
C ARG A 58 -22.75 10.46 -4.58
N ARG A 59 -21.95 10.85 -3.59
CA ARG A 59 -20.50 10.63 -3.61
C ARG A 59 -20.10 9.25 -3.11
N PHE A 60 -20.75 8.74 -2.07
CA PHE A 60 -20.31 7.52 -1.38
C PHE A 60 -21.31 6.38 -1.46
N GLY A 61 -22.61 6.62 -1.65
CA GLY A 61 -23.62 5.57 -1.73
C GLY A 61 -24.04 4.99 -0.37
N SER A 62 -23.10 4.51 0.44
CA SER A 62 -23.37 3.86 1.74
C SER A 62 -22.43 4.30 2.87
N LYS A 63 -22.76 3.96 4.12
CA LYS A 63 -21.91 4.23 5.30
C LYS A 63 -20.61 3.40 5.27
N ASP A 64 -20.69 2.20 4.70
CA ASP A 64 -19.56 1.31 4.48
C ASP A 64 -18.58 1.95 3.49
N ASP A 65 -19.08 2.50 2.38
CA ASP A 65 -18.25 3.16 1.37
C ASP A 65 -17.60 4.44 1.91
N VAL A 66 -18.28 5.17 2.79
CA VAL A 66 -17.69 6.34 3.47
C VAL A 66 -16.41 5.97 4.20
N LEU A 67 -16.30 4.79 4.80
CA LEU A 67 -15.10 4.38 5.56
C LEU A 67 -13.84 4.22 4.70
N PHE A 68 -14.02 3.91 3.42
CA PHE A 68 -12.94 3.63 2.46
C PHE A 68 -12.76 4.73 1.43
N ALA A 69 -13.53 5.81 1.49
CA ALA A 69 -13.55 6.86 0.48
C ALA A 69 -12.19 7.56 0.27
N ASP A 70 -11.45 7.83 1.33
CA ASP A 70 -10.09 8.38 1.25
C ASP A 70 -9.09 7.37 0.65
N GLN A 71 -9.33 6.07 0.85
CA GLN A 71 -8.54 5.02 0.23
C GLN A 71 -8.88 4.84 -1.25
N ASP A 72 -10.15 5.01 -1.63
CA ASP A 72 -10.58 4.98 -3.02
C ASP A 72 -9.91 6.10 -3.82
N GLU A 73 -9.88 7.32 -3.26
CA GLU A 73 -9.15 8.47 -3.81
C GLU A 73 -7.64 8.17 -3.92
N LEU A 74 -7.05 7.59 -2.87
CA LEU A 74 -5.63 7.24 -2.85
C LEU A 74 -5.26 6.17 -3.90
N VAL A 75 -6.16 5.22 -4.19
CA VAL A 75 -5.97 4.26 -5.29
C VAL A 75 -5.89 5.00 -6.63
N GLU A 76 -6.74 5.99 -6.86
CA GLU A 76 -6.71 6.80 -8.09
C GLU A 76 -5.42 7.63 -8.18
N GLU A 77 -5.02 8.27 -7.08
CA GLU A 77 -3.76 9.03 -6.99
C GLU A 77 -2.54 8.15 -7.28
N ILE A 78 -2.50 6.93 -6.73
CA ILE A 78 -1.42 5.97 -6.98
C ILE A 78 -1.46 5.48 -8.43
N GLY A 79 -2.63 5.23 -8.99
CA GLY A 79 -2.77 4.87 -10.40
C GLY A 79 -2.20 5.94 -11.33
N ALA A 80 -2.49 7.22 -11.06
CA ALA A 80 -1.94 8.34 -11.81
C ALA A 80 -0.41 8.43 -11.65
N LEU A 81 0.09 8.39 -10.41
CA LEU A 81 1.52 8.43 -10.12
C LEU A 81 2.29 7.31 -10.83
N LEU A 82 1.81 6.08 -10.76
CA LEU A 82 2.45 4.96 -11.44
C LEU A 82 2.40 5.10 -12.96
N THR A 83 1.39 5.77 -13.51
CA THR A 83 1.28 6.00 -14.96
C THR A 83 2.24 7.07 -15.45
N GLU A 84 2.47 8.11 -14.65
CA GLU A 84 3.35 9.24 -14.99
C GLU A 84 4.81 9.01 -14.58
N SER A 85 5.09 8.02 -13.73
CA SER A 85 6.44 7.74 -13.24
C SER A 85 7.39 7.36 -14.38
N GLY A 86 8.53 8.05 -14.44
CA GLY A 86 9.69 7.69 -15.26
C GLY A 86 10.76 6.91 -14.49
N GLU A 87 10.47 6.50 -13.25
CA GLU A 87 11.38 5.70 -12.43
C GLU A 87 11.46 4.25 -12.90
N GLU A 88 12.41 3.51 -12.33
CA GLU A 88 12.44 2.04 -12.48
C GLU A 88 11.14 1.43 -11.89
N PRO A 89 10.49 0.46 -12.57
CA PRO A 89 9.14 0.02 -12.18
C PRO A 89 9.01 -0.50 -10.74
N VAL A 90 10.02 -1.21 -10.23
CA VAL A 90 10.01 -1.69 -8.84
C VAL A 90 10.15 -0.53 -7.86
N ALA A 91 11.04 0.43 -8.15
CA ALA A 91 11.18 1.65 -7.35
C ALA A 91 9.87 2.45 -7.27
N ALA A 92 9.17 2.61 -8.38
CA ALA A 92 7.87 3.29 -8.43
C ALA A 92 6.80 2.60 -7.57
N VAL A 93 6.73 1.26 -7.61
CA VAL A 93 5.83 0.47 -6.74
C VAL A 93 6.21 0.62 -5.26
N CYS A 94 7.50 0.62 -4.92
CA CYS A 94 7.96 0.89 -3.56
C CYS A 94 7.57 2.31 -3.11
N ALA A 95 7.69 3.32 -3.97
CA ALA A 95 7.25 4.69 -3.68
C ALA A 95 5.73 4.76 -3.42
N ALA A 96 4.93 4.08 -4.23
CA ALA A 96 3.49 3.97 -4.00
C ALA A 96 3.17 3.31 -2.65
N ALA A 97 3.84 2.21 -2.29
CA ALA A 97 3.64 1.54 -0.99
C ALA A 97 3.97 2.46 0.20
N ARG A 98 4.99 3.32 0.09
CA ARG A 98 5.32 4.34 1.10
C ARG A 98 4.22 5.40 1.21
N MET A 99 3.66 5.84 0.09
CA MET A 99 2.54 6.79 0.08
C MET A 99 1.30 6.20 0.76
N VAL A 100 0.98 4.93 0.49
CA VAL A 100 -0.10 4.23 1.20
C VAL A 100 0.12 4.27 2.70
N LEU A 101 1.33 3.90 3.16
CA LEU A 101 1.64 3.85 4.59
C LEU A 101 1.55 5.23 5.23
N ARG A 102 2.06 6.26 4.55
CA ARG A 102 1.97 7.66 5.01
C ARG A 102 0.52 8.10 5.20
N GLY A 103 -0.40 7.63 4.36
CA GLY A 103 -1.84 7.88 4.52
C GLY A 103 -2.36 7.42 5.89
N TYR A 104 -1.91 6.25 6.37
CA TYR A 104 -2.29 5.75 7.69
C TYR A 104 -1.57 6.44 8.85
N THR A 105 -0.29 6.79 8.68
CA THR A 105 0.50 7.41 9.78
C THR A 105 0.25 8.90 9.94
N THR A 106 -0.41 9.56 8.98
CA THR A 106 -0.82 10.97 9.07
C THR A 106 -1.90 11.18 10.12
N ASP A 107 -2.83 10.24 10.28
CA ASP A 107 -3.89 10.26 11.30
C ASP A 107 -4.02 8.86 11.94
N PRO A 108 -3.17 8.54 12.93
CA PRO A 108 -3.14 7.23 13.57
C PRO A 108 -4.45 6.86 14.27
N ASP A 109 -5.17 7.83 14.81
CA ASP A 109 -6.43 7.60 15.53
C ASP A 109 -7.52 7.15 14.56
N VAL A 110 -7.61 7.80 13.39
CA VAL A 110 -8.50 7.37 12.29
C VAL A 110 -8.12 5.98 11.79
N ALA A 111 -6.82 5.71 11.59
CA ALA A 111 -6.35 4.40 11.14
C ALA A 111 -6.69 3.28 12.14
N LEU A 112 -6.49 3.53 13.43
CA LEU A 112 -6.78 2.58 14.50
C LEU A 112 -8.29 2.33 14.64
N ALA A 113 -9.10 3.38 14.63
CA ALA A 113 -10.56 3.27 14.70
C ALA A 113 -11.11 2.46 13.52
N ARG A 114 -10.65 2.75 12.28
CA ARG A 114 -11.02 1.97 11.09
C ARG A 114 -10.61 0.50 11.26
N TYR A 115 -9.38 0.22 11.70
CA TYR A 115 -8.88 -1.14 11.88
C TYR A 115 -9.70 -1.96 12.89
N GLN A 116 -10.06 -1.36 14.03
CA GLN A 116 -10.91 -2.01 15.03
C GLN A 116 -12.29 -2.33 14.47
N LEU A 117 -12.88 -1.36 13.75
CA LEU A 117 -14.21 -1.50 13.17
C LEU A 117 -14.25 -2.59 12.09
N VAL A 118 -13.28 -2.58 11.18
CA VAL A 118 -13.14 -3.61 10.13
C VAL A 118 -13.00 -4.99 10.75
N ARG A 119 -12.18 -5.16 11.80
CA ARG A 119 -12.03 -6.47 12.46
C ARG A 119 -13.32 -6.99 13.09
N ALA A 120 -14.20 -6.11 13.56
CA ALA A 120 -15.45 -6.48 14.22
C ALA A 120 -16.58 -6.86 13.24
N HIS A 121 -16.52 -6.42 11.96
CA HIS A 121 -17.64 -6.57 11.01
C HIS A 121 -17.19 -7.33 9.75
N THR A 122 -17.90 -8.39 9.36
CA THR A 122 -17.58 -9.21 8.16
C THR A 122 -17.61 -8.39 6.87
N GLY A 123 -18.68 -7.61 6.62
CA GLY A 123 -18.82 -6.85 5.37
C GLY A 123 -17.69 -5.85 5.13
N LEU A 124 -17.20 -5.21 6.19
CA LEU A 124 -16.06 -4.29 6.11
C LEU A 124 -14.74 -5.02 5.82
N ARG A 125 -14.57 -6.28 6.27
CA ARG A 125 -13.40 -7.10 5.91
C ARG A 125 -13.41 -7.48 4.44
N ASP A 126 -14.57 -7.84 3.90
CA ASP A 126 -14.69 -8.16 2.48
C ASP A 126 -14.34 -6.92 1.62
N ARG A 127 -14.77 -5.73 2.07
CA ARG A 127 -14.42 -4.46 1.44
C ARG A 127 -12.93 -4.12 1.54
N GLU A 128 -12.27 -4.42 2.67
CA GLU A 128 -10.81 -4.27 2.85
C GLU A 128 -10.02 -5.20 1.91
N ILE A 129 -10.48 -6.46 1.75
CA ILE A 129 -9.89 -7.43 0.82
C ILE A 129 -10.00 -6.91 -0.61
N ALA A 130 -11.18 -6.45 -1.02
CA ALA A 130 -11.40 -5.86 -2.33
C ALA A 130 -10.51 -4.62 -2.57
N MET A 131 -10.30 -3.80 -1.54
CA MET A 131 -9.38 -2.66 -1.62
C MET A 131 -7.92 -3.11 -1.83
N SER A 132 -7.46 -4.10 -1.07
CA SER A 132 -6.10 -4.66 -1.21
C SER A 132 -5.87 -5.24 -2.61
N ALA A 133 -6.89 -5.90 -3.17
CA ALA A 133 -6.83 -6.44 -4.54
C ALA A 133 -6.70 -5.33 -5.60
N ARG A 134 -7.30 -4.15 -5.40
CA ARG A 134 -7.15 -3.01 -6.32
C ARG A 134 -5.72 -2.49 -6.34
N TYR A 135 -5.08 -2.33 -5.18
CA TYR A 135 -3.65 -1.95 -5.13
C TYR A 135 -2.76 -2.99 -5.81
N GLN A 136 -2.99 -4.27 -5.55
CA GLN A 136 -2.23 -5.35 -6.21
C GLN A 136 -2.40 -5.28 -7.74
N ALA A 137 -3.63 -5.11 -8.24
CA ALA A 137 -3.90 -4.98 -9.67
C ALA A 137 -3.14 -3.80 -10.30
N LEU A 138 -3.12 -2.63 -9.64
CA LEU A 138 -2.36 -1.47 -10.12
C LEU A 138 -0.86 -1.75 -10.18
N PHE A 139 -0.31 -2.39 -9.14
CA PHE A 139 1.12 -2.73 -9.08
C PHE A 139 1.48 -3.76 -10.13
N THR A 140 0.71 -4.84 -10.27
CA THR A 140 0.93 -5.86 -11.31
C THR A 140 0.82 -5.24 -12.69
N GLN A 141 -0.19 -4.40 -12.94
CA GLN A 141 -0.36 -3.72 -14.22
C GLN A 141 0.85 -2.85 -14.52
N HIS A 142 1.34 -2.05 -13.55
CA HIS A 142 2.52 -1.20 -13.72
C HIS A 142 3.79 -2.01 -14.02
N LEU A 143 4.05 -3.07 -13.25
CA LEU A 143 5.24 -3.91 -13.38
C LEU A 143 5.27 -4.71 -14.69
N SER A 144 4.11 -5.02 -15.27
CA SER A 144 3.98 -5.80 -16.51
C SER A 144 3.83 -4.94 -17.77
N ARG A 145 3.84 -3.61 -17.68
CA ARG A 145 3.63 -2.73 -18.85
C ARG A 145 4.65 -3.00 -19.94
N GLY A 146 4.17 -3.24 -21.15
CA GLY A 146 5.00 -3.50 -22.33
C GLY A 146 5.57 -4.92 -22.40
N HIS A 147 5.21 -5.81 -21.47
CA HIS A 147 5.66 -7.20 -21.45
C HIS A 147 4.53 -8.17 -21.75
N THR A 148 4.82 -9.22 -22.52
CA THR A 148 3.87 -10.28 -22.87
C THR A 148 4.38 -11.68 -22.55
N ASP A 149 5.64 -11.83 -22.13
CA ASP A 149 6.20 -13.13 -21.81
C ASP A 149 5.69 -13.63 -20.44
N ALA A 150 5.31 -14.91 -20.38
CA ALA A 150 4.64 -15.48 -19.21
C ALA A 150 5.47 -15.40 -17.93
N ARG A 151 6.81 -15.39 -18.05
CA ARG A 151 7.71 -15.35 -16.90
C ARG A 151 7.72 -13.96 -16.26
N THR A 152 7.79 -12.90 -17.06
CA THR A 152 7.71 -11.51 -16.57
C THR A 152 6.33 -11.20 -16.01
N LEU A 153 5.25 -11.72 -16.62
CA LEU A 153 3.89 -11.55 -16.08
C LEU A 153 3.76 -12.20 -14.69
N LEU A 154 4.21 -13.45 -14.55
CA LEU A 154 4.24 -14.12 -13.25
C LEU A 154 5.10 -13.37 -12.24
N ALA A 155 6.26 -12.89 -12.67
CA ALA A 155 7.17 -12.10 -11.84
C ALA A 155 6.52 -10.82 -11.30
N ALA A 156 5.83 -10.07 -12.16
CA ALA A 156 5.11 -8.86 -11.81
C ALA A 156 3.99 -9.14 -10.81
N GLU A 157 3.24 -10.22 -10.99
CA GLU A 157 2.18 -10.63 -10.07
C GLU A 157 2.73 -11.01 -8.69
N VAL A 158 3.77 -11.86 -8.65
CA VAL A 158 4.39 -12.30 -7.39
C VAL A 158 5.04 -11.11 -6.66
N LEU A 159 5.73 -10.22 -7.38
CA LEU A 159 6.35 -9.05 -6.76
C LEU A 159 5.31 -8.08 -6.20
N ALA A 160 4.23 -7.81 -6.93
CA ALA A 160 3.13 -6.98 -6.45
C ALA A 160 2.51 -7.57 -5.17
N ALA A 161 2.21 -8.88 -5.17
CA ALA A 161 1.67 -9.57 -4.01
C ALA A 161 2.64 -9.52 -2.81
N ALA A 162 3.94 -9.70 -3.04
CA ALA A 162 4.97 -9.62 -2.00
C ALA A 162 5.07 -8.21 -1.38
N VAL A 163 5.01 -7.15 -2.19
CA VAL A 163 4.99 -5.76 -1.70
C VAL A 163 3.74 -5.50 -0.84
N ILE A 164 2.56 -5.95 -1.28
CA ILE A 164 1.32 -5.82 -0.49
C ILE A 164 1.43 -6.59 0.83
N ALA A 165 1.99 -7.81 0.80
CA ALA A 165 2.19 -8.62 2.01
C ALA A 165 3.15 -7.94 3.00
N ALA A 166 4.28 -7.42 2.52
CA ALA A 166 5.26 -6.68 3.32
C ALA A 166 4.63 -5.43 3.95
N HIS A 167 3.90 -4.65 3.16
CA HIS A 167 3.17 -3.46 3.63
C HIS A 167 2.16 -3.83 4.72
N ASN A 168 1.31 -4.83 4.48
CA ASN A 168 0.29 -5.28 5.44
C ASN A 168 0.90 -5.84 6.73
N HIS A 169 2.05 -6.52 6.64
CA HIS A 169 2.79 -6.98 7.81
C HIS A 169 3.17 -5.81 8.73
N VAL A 170 3.79 -4.77 8.16
CA VAL A 170 4.24 -3.58 8.89
C VAL A 170 3.05 -2.81 9.47
N LEU A 171 2.04 -2.53 8.64
CA LEU A 171 0.85 -1.77 9.02
C LEU A 171 0.05 -2.48 10.12
N ARG A 172 -0.26 -3.77 9.95
CA ARG A 172 -1.03 -4.52 10.95
C ARG A 172 -0.25 -4.76 12.23
N GLY A 173 1.08 -4.90 12.15
CA GLY A 173 1.94 -4.93 13.32
C GLY A 173 1.81 -3.65 14.14
N TRP A 174 1.92 -2.50 13.47
CA TRP A 174 1.77 -1.18 14.09
C TRP A 174 0.37 -0.97 14.72
N LEU A 175 -0.69 -1.33 13.99
CA LEU A 175 -2.07 -1.14 14.46
C LEU A 175 -2.46 -2.07 15.63
N ARG A 176 -1.76 -3.20 15.82
CA ARG A 176 -1.97 -4.09 16.98
C ARG A 176 -1.31 -3.56 18.25
N THR A 177 -0.17 -2.88 18.11
CA THR A 177 0.62 -2.34 19.22
C THR A 177 0.95 -0.88 18.93
N PRO A 178 -0.05 0.02 18.97
CA PRO A 178 0.17 1.43 18.71
C PRO A 178 1.08 2.04 19.80
N GLY A 179 1.99 2.92 19.41
CA GLY A 179 2.97 3.55 20.30
C GLY A 179 4.29 3.91 19.62
N GLU A 180 4.55 3.32 18.45
CA GLU A 180 5.68 3.70 17.61
C GLU A 180 5.39 4.99 16.83
N THR A 181 6.44 5.79 16.62
CA THR A 181 6.38 6.99 15.78
C THR A 181 6.22 6.63 14.32
N GLY A 182 5.59 7.49 13.51
CA GLY A 182 5.44 7.26 12.07
C GLY A 182 6.79 7.05 11.35
N ALA A 183 7.88 7.64 11.85
CA ALA A 183 9.22 7.43 11.32
C ALA A 183 9.74 6.00 11.56
N ALA A 184 9.50 5.43 12.74
CA ALA A 184 9.88 4.04 13.03
C ALA A 184 9.07 3.05 12.16
N VAL A 185 7.78 3.31 11.95
CA VAL A 185 6.93 2.50 11.06
C VAL A 185 7.43 2.59 9.60
N ALA A 186 7.81 3.79 9.15
CA ALA A 186 8.38 3.98 7.82
C ALA A 186 9.70 3.22 7.65
N GLN A 187 10.58 3.24 8.66
CA GLN A 187 11.82 2.47 8.63
C GLN A 187 11.56 0.96 8.51
N ARG A 188 10.61 0.40 9.28
CA ARG A 188 10.22 -1.01 9.15
C ARG A 188 9.67 -1.35 7.77
N LEU A 189 8.99 -0.40 7.11
CA LEU A 189 8.56 -0.59 5.72
C LEU A 189 9.76 -0.63 4.77
N GLU A 190 10.76 0.23 4.94
CA GLU A 190 11.97 0.18 4.11
C GLU A 190 12.67 -1.18 4.25
N GLU A 191 12.83 -1.68 5.49
CA GLU A 191 13.42 -3.00 5.73
C GLU A 191 12.62 -4.12 5.05
N ALA A 192 11.29 -4.08 5.14
CA ALA A 192 10.43 -5.07 4.52
C ALA A 192 10.44 -5.00 2.98
N LEU A 193 10.50 -3.79 2.41
CA LEU A 193 10.63 -3.60 0.96
C LEU A 193 12.02 -4.02 0.46
N SER A 194 13.10 -3.73 1.21
CA SER A 194 14.45 -4.20 0.89
C SER A 194 14.48 -5.71 0.83
N PHE A 195 13.92 -6.39 1.83
CA PHE A 195 13.79 -7.85 1.85
C PHE A 195 13.08 -8.40 0.60
N VAL A 196 11.96 -7.79 0.19
CA VAL A 196 11.24 -8.19 -1.04
C VAL A 196 12.09 -7.97 -2.28
N THR A 197 12.71 -6.79 -2.42
CA THR A 197 13.46 -6.44 -3.63
C THR A 197 14.78 -7.21 -3.76
N GLU A 198 15.51 -7.46 -2.67
CA GLU A 198 16.78 -8.19 -2.71
C GLU A 198 16.59 -9.68 -3.02
N GLU A 199 15.63 -10.34 -2.38
CA GLU A 199 15.42 -11.78 -2.53
C GLU A 199 14.60 -12.15 -3.77
N LEU A 200 13.57 -11.36 -4.14
CA LEU A 200 12.79 -11.63 -5.35
C LEU A 200 13.37 -10.97 -6.61
N ALA A 201 13.81 -9.70 -6.58
CA ALA A 201 14.27 -9.08 -7.82
C ALA A 201 15.59 -9.69 -8.32
N GLY A 202 16.45 -10.20 -7.43
CA GLY A 202 17.62 -11.00 -7.81
C GLY A 202 17.24 -12.28 -8.57
N SER A 203 16.25 -13.01 -8.07
CA SER A 203 15.70 -14.21 -8.70
C SER A 203 15.04 -13.92 -10.05
N LEU A 204 14.38 -12.76 -10.18
CA LEU A 204 13.73 -12.30 -11.41
C LEU A 204 14.71 -11.77 -12.46
N ARG A 205 15.79 -11.07 -12.06
CA ARG A 205 16.87 -10.65 -12.98
C ARG A 205 17.66 -11.86 -13.49
N ALA A 206 17.94 -12.84 -12.63
CA ALA A 206 18.56 -14.10 -13.03
C ALA A 206 17.69 -14.83 -14.07
N ALA A 207 16.39 -14.88 -13.81
CA ALA A 207 15.37 -15.43 -14.70
C ALA A 207 15.26 -14.75 -16.07
N ALA A 208 15.18 -13.41 -16.10
CA ALA A 208 14.97 -12.61 -17.30
C ALA A 208 16.23 -12.47 -18.16
N SER A 209 17.41 -12.52 -17.55
CA SER A 209 18.66 -12.38 -18.31
C SER A 209 18.94 -13.52 -19.28
N GLY A 210 18.13 -14.59 -19.32
CA GLY A 210 18.36 -15.75 -20.20
C GLY A 210 19.72 -16.42 -20.00
N ARG A 211 20.49 -15.95 -19.01
CA ARG A 211 21.70 -16.56 -18.53
C ARG A 211 21.25 -17.83 -17.84
N SER A 212 21.18 -18.90 -18.65
CA SER A 212 21.81 -20.15 -18.25
C SER A 212 23.03 -19.73 -17.43
N ARG A 213 23.11 -20.15 -16.15
CA ARG A 213 24.29 -19.93 -15.30
C ARG A 213 25.49 -19.88 -16.22
N PRO A 214 26.39 -18.86 -16.16
CA PRO A 214 27.61 -18.95 -16.95
C PRO A 214 28.09 -20.38 -16.76
N SER A 215 28.17 -21.12 -17.86
CA SER A 215 28.67 -22.46 -17.87
C SER A 215 30.13 -22.28 -17.48
N GLY A 216 30.37 -22.13 -16.17
CA GLY A 216 31.59 -22.54 -15.55
C GLY A 216 31.86 -23.92 -16.14
N PRO A 217 33.13 -24.19 -16.50
CA PRO A 217 33.51 -25.31 -17.36
C PRO A 217 32.64 -26.52 -17.04
N GLU A 218 31.93 -27.04 -18.04
CA GLU A 218 30.99 -28.17 -17.90
C GLU A 218 31.55 -29.18 -16.87
N GLY A 219 30.89 -29.32 -15.73
CA GLY A 219 31.37 -30.16 -14.62
C GLY A 219 31.97 -29.43 -13.39
N ALA A 220 31.89 -28.10 -13.29
CA ALA A 220 32.32 -27.39 -12.08
C ALA A 220 31.42 -27.71 -10.87
N VAL A 221 31.96 -28.45 -9.90
CA VAL A 221 31.31 -28.75 -8.61
C VAL A 221 31.83 -27.78 -7.55
N LEU A 222 30.92 -27.01 -6.94
CA LEU A 222 31.22 -26.20 -5.76
C LEU A 222 31.00 -27.07 -4.51
N VAL A 223 32.08 -27.41 -3.81
CA VAL A 223 32.01 -28.05 -2.50
C VAL A 223 32.33 -27.00 -1.45
N ALA A 224 31.37 -26.73 -0.56
CA ALA A 224 31.57 -25.83 0.58
C ALA A 224 31.31 -26.61 1.88
N VAL A 225 32.25 -26.52 2.81
CA VAL A 225 32.18 -27.17 4.12
C VAL A 225 31.84 -26.12 5.17
N TYR A 226 30.88 -26.46 6.03
CA TYR A 226 30.40 -25.57 7.09
C TYR A 226 30.49 -26.26 8.45
N PRO A 227 30.71 -25.51 9.53
CA PRO A 227 30.47 -26.02 10.88
C PRO A 227 29.01 -26.46 11.03
N ALA A 228 28.77 -27.53 11.80
CA ALA A 228 27.43 -28.07 12.00
C ALA A 228 26.42 -27.07 12.61
N GLY A 229 26.90 -25.99 13.22
CA GLY A 229 26.08 -24.93 13.80
C GLY A 229 25.81 -23.73 12.88
N ALA A 230 26.24 -23.76 11.61
CA ALA A 230 25.99 -22.66 10.69
C ALA A 230 24.48 -22.50 10.41
N SER A 231 23.98 -21.27 10.44
CA SER A 231 22.58 -20.99 10.12
C SER A 231 22.31 -21.14 8.62
N GLY A 232 21.09 -21.51 8.24
CA GLY A 232 20.70 -21.66 6.83
C GLY A 232 20.92 -20.38 6.00
N GLY A 233 20.75 -19.20 6.62
CA GLY A 233 21.00 -17.91 5.98
C GLY A 233 22.49 -17.66 5.69
N GLU A 234 23.39 -18.01 6.62
CA GLU A 234 24.84 -17.89 6.41
C GLU A 234 25.34 -18.83 5.31
N VAL A 235 24.79 -20.04 5.24
CA VAL A 235 25.10 -21.00 4.17
C VAL A 235 24.67 -20.44 2.82
N LEU A 236 23.42 -19.97 2.70
CA LEU A 236 22.90 -19.43 1.44
C LEU A 236 23.69 -18.21 0.95
N ALA A 237 23.98 -17.26 1.85
CA ALA A 237 24.72 -16.05 1.52
C ALA A 237 26.13 -16.36 0.99
N LYS A 238 26.84 -17.30 1.63
CA LYS A 238 28.19 -17.70 1.19
C LYS A 238 28.20 -18.49 -0.11
N VAL A 239 27.21 -19.38 -0.32
CA VAL A 239 27.05 -20.08 -1.59
C VAL A 239 26.76 -19.08 -2.71
N ARG A 240 25.87 -18.10 -2.48
CA ARG A 240 25.54 -17.04 -3.45
C ARG A 240 26.80 -16.25 -3.83
N ALA A 241 27.57 -15.79 -2.85
CA ALA A 241 28.83 -15.10 -3.08
C ALA A 241 29.86 -15.93 -3.86
N ALA A 242 30.00 -17.23 -3.55
CA ALA A 242 30.94 -18.12 -4.24
C ALA A 242 30.55 -18.38 -5.71
N LEU A 243 29.25 -18.40 -6.00
CA LEU A 243 28.73 -18.55 -7.36
C LEU A 243 28.88 -17.26 -8.19
N GLU A 244 28.78 -16.09 -7.54
CA GLU A 244 28.95 -14.78 -8.18
C GLU A 244 30.42 -14.44 -8.44
N ALA A 245 31.34 -14.92 -7.61
CA ALA A 245 32.78 -14.64 -7.70
C ALA A 245 33.52 -15.41 -8.83
N GLY A 246 32.86 -16.32 -9.55
CA GLY A 246 33.45 -17.00 -10.72
C GLY A 246 34.45 -18.12 -10.41
N GLY A 247 34.43 -18.70 -9.21
CA GLY A 247 35.30 -19.81 -8.81
C GLY A 247 36.35 -19.42 -7.75
N PRO A 248 36.87 -20.38 -6.97
CA PRO A 248 37.62 -20.07 -5.76
C PRO A 248 39.01 -19.47 -6.05
N GLN A 249 39.27 -18.28 -5.49
CA GLN A 249 40.63 -17.89 -5.12
C GLN A 249 41.07 -18.81 -3.98
N GLN A 250 42.05 -19.68 -4.26
CA GLN A 250 42.72 -20.45 -3.21
C GLN A 250 43.42 -19.48 -2.27
N LEU A 251 42.85 -19.26 -1.08
CA LEU A 251 43.56 -18.71 0.05
C LEU A 251 44.37 -19.86 0.68
N GLN A 252 45.69 -19.74 0.63
CA GLN A 252 46.65 -20.57 1.37
C GLN A 252 46.50 -20.37 2.87
#